data_AF-A0A1F7Q203-F1
#
_entry.id   AF-A0A1F7Q203-F1
#
_cell.length_a   1.000
_cell.length_b   1.000
_cell.length_c   1.000
_cell.angle_alpha   90.00
_cell.angle_beta   90.00
_cell.angle_gamma   90.00
#
_symmetry.space_group_name_H-M   'P 1'
#
loop_
_entity.id
_entity.type
_entity.pdbx_description
1 polymer ?
#
loop_
_entity_poly.entity_id
_entity_poly.type
_entity_poly.pdbx_seq_one_letter_code
_entity_poly.pdbx_strand_id
1 'polypeptide(L)'
;MKTLNQNSFDTLLQDAGIKSRLRKDLKFVASTAHLIDSWSEYELLRIADRTNDRGVLLLQPASTLFVAPYELSRTIVDSKTGRQRAIICDLCYTWQPGSNAASITFTHPDDKRHIRFLCCGDLKCSQHVRTMTSASIVSRSQLRENLSNEDRVERLKMKITELIEHIGARNTTA
;
A
#
# COMPACT_ATOMS: atom_id res chain seq x y z
N MET A 1 3.54 -8.94 8.96
CA MET A 1 3.84 -7.69 9.68
C MET A 1 3.70 -7.87 11.19
N LYS A 2 4.45 -7.12 12.00
CA LYS A 2 4.29 -7.09 13.46
C LYS A 2 3.01 -6.36 13.86
N THR A 3 2.28 -6.89 14.83
CA THR A 3 1.09 -6.24 15.37
C THR A 3 1.47 -4.98 16.16
N LEU A 4 0.73 -3.88 15.95
CA LEU A 4 0.94 -2.63 16.65
C LEU A 4 -0.31 -2.26 17.46
N ASN A 5 -0.10 -1.63 18.62
CA ASN A 5 -1.15 -0.88 19.31
C ASN A 5 -1.01 0.62 19.00
N GLN A 6 -1.97 1.43 19.48
CA GLN A 6 -1.99 2.88 19.23
C GLN A 6 -0.70 3.57 19.70
N ASN A 7 -0.21 3.25 20.91
CA ASN A 7 1.00 3.87 21.46
C ASN A 7 2.24 3.54 20.62
N SER A 8 2.44 2.26 20.29
CA SER A 8 3.55 1.81 19.45
C SER A 8 3.50 2.44 18.05
N PHE A 9 2.30 2.61 17.50
CA PHE A 9 2.10 3.30 16.22
C PHE A 9 2.45 4.80 16.32
N ASP A 10 2.07 5.48 17.39
CA ASP A 10 2.38 6.91 17.56
C ASP A 10 3.90 7.15 17.71
N THR A 11 4.61 6.29 18.44
CA THR A 11 6.08 6.30 18.53
C THR A 11 6.71 6.06 17.15
N LEU A 12 6.23 5.04 16.43
CA LEU A 12 6.69 4.72 15.08
C LEU A 12 6.61 5.92 14.13
N LEU A 13 5.50 6.66 14.16
CA LEU A 13 5.30 7.84 13.33
C LEU A 13 6.22 9.00 13.73
N GLN A 14 6.53 9.13 15.02
CA GLN A 14 7.46 10.13 15.52
C GLN A 14 8.87 9.85 15.04
N ASP A 15 9.34 8.60 15.18
CA ASP A 15 10.68 8.18 14.80
C ASP A 15 10.89 8.27 13.28
N ALA A 16 9.86 7.92 12.50
CA ALA A 16 9.86 8.10 11.06
C ALA A 16 9.81 9.58 10.62
N GLY A 17 9.67 10.54 11.54
CA GLY A 17 9.63 11.97 11.23
C GLY A 17 8.35 12.41 10.51
N ILE A 18 7.23 11.71 10.72
CA ILE A 18 5.95 12.04 10.09
C ILE A 18 5.40 13.35 10.66
N LYS A 19 5.01 14.26 9.78
CA LYS A 19 4.49 15.60 10.14
C LYS A 19 3.32 15.48 11.11
N SER A 20 3.37 16.24 12.22
CA SER A 20 2.34 16.23 13.28
C SER A 20 0.91 16.42 12.74
N ARG A 21 0.74 17.28 11.72
CA ARG A 21 -0.56 17.47 11.07
C ARG A 21 -1.13 16.18 10.48
N LEU A 22 -0.31 15.41 9.76
CA LEU A 22 -0.74 14.12 9.19
C LEU A 22 -1.05 13.13 10.32
N ARG A 23 -0.16 13.02 11.33
CA ARG A 23 -0.34 12.10 12.46
C ARG A 23 -1.71 12.23 13.14
N LYS A 24 -2.16 13.46 13.39
CA LYS A 24 -3.47 13.76 14.02
C LYS A 24 -4.68 13.33 13.18
N ASP A 25 -4.52 13.25 11.86
CA ASP A 25 -5.60 12.93 10.93
C ASP A 25 -5.72 11.43 10.65
N LEU A 26 -4.69 10.64 10.98
CA LEU A 26 -4.66 9.19 10.76
C LEU A 26 -5.69 8.47 11.62
N LYS A 27 -6.44 7.56 11.00
CA LYS A 27 -7.47 6.74 11.63
C LYS A 27 -6.95 5.33 11.87
N PHE A 28 -6.00 5.17 12.79
CA PHE A 28 -5.36 3.89 13.09
C PHE A 28 -6.37 2.80 13.44
N VAL A 29 -7.16 2.99 14.50
CA VAL A 29 -8.16 2.00 14.96
C VAL A 29 -9.12 1.59 13.85
N ALA A 30 -9.66 2.56 13.10
CA ALA A 30 -10.58 2.26 12.00
C ALA A 30 -9.89 1.52 10.84
N SER A 31 -8.62 1.85 10.55
CA SER A 31 -7.83 1.21 9.50
C SER A 31 -7.44 -0.22 9.87
N THR A 32 -7.34 -0.56 11.17
CA THR A 32 -6.89 -1.88 11.64
C THR A 32 -8.00 -2.75 12.22
N ALA A 33 -9.22 -2.24 12.36
CA ALA A 33 -10.34 -2.96 12.98
C ALA A 33 -10.68 -4.31 12.32
N HIS A 34 -10.35 -4.47 11.03
CA HIS A 34 -10.59 -5.70 10.26
C HIS A 34 -9.47 -6.74 10.39
N LEU A 35 -8.37 -6.41 11.07
CA LEU A 35 -7.21 -7.28 11.27
C LEU A 35 -7.42 -8.03 12.59
N ILE A 36 -7.85 -9.29 12.52
CA ILE A 36 -8.12 -10.12 13.70
C ILE A 36 -6.82 -10.81 14.12
N ASP A 37 -6.46 -10.71 15.40
CA ASP A 37 -5.40 -11.40 16.17
C ASP A 37 -3.93 -11.30 15.68
N SER A 38 -3.66 -11.28 14.38
CA SER A 38 -2.31 -11.26 13.82
C SER A 38 -2.24 -10.49 12.51
N TRP A 39 -1.16 -9.72 12.35
CA TRP A 39 -0.85 -9.02 11.10
C TRP A 39 0.18 -9.78 10.25
N SER A 40 0.45 -11.05 10.58
CA SER A 40 1.50 -11.87 9.95
C SER A 40 1.35 -11.98 8.44
N GLU A 41 0.13 -11.98 7.92
CA GLU A 41 -0.16 -12.11 6.48
C GLU A 41 -0.09 -10.79 5.69
N TYR A 42 0.33 -9.70 6.33
CA TYR A 42 0.45 -8.40 5.69
C TYR A 42 1.91 -8.04 5.49
N GLU A 43 2.26 -7.70 4.25
CA GLU A 43 3.53 -7.09 3.85
C GLU A 43 3.38 -5.58 3.70
N LEU A 44 2.16 -5.15 3.35
CA LEU A 44 1.76 -3.76 3.21
C LEU A 44 0.43 -3.54 3.91
N LEU A 45 0.35 -2.50 4.73
CA LEU A 45 -0.88 -2.10 5.42
C LEU A 45 -1.05 -0.59 5.35
N ARG A 46 -2.26 -0.15 5.00
CA ARG A 46 -2.61 1.25 4.86
C ARG A 46 -3.28 1.77 6.12
N ILE A 47 -2.75 2.87 6.66
CA ILE A 47 -3.42 3.68 7.67
C ILE A 47 -3.84 4.99 7.02
N ALA A 48 -5.15 5.14 6.80
CA ALA A 48 -5.69 6.27 6.07
C ALA A 48 -6.03 7.46 6.98
N ASP A 49 -6.06 8.64 6.39
CA ASP A 49 -6.68 9.81 7.00
C ASP A 49 -8.21 9.80 6.81
N ARG A 50 -8.88 10.89 7.24
CA ARG A 50 -10.34 11.04 7.08
C ARG A 50 -10.82 11.04 5.63
N THR A 51 -9.97 11.38 4.67
CA THR A 51 -10.34 11.49 3.24
C THR A 51 -10.23 10.16 2.53
N ASN A 52 -9.54 9.19 3.14
CA ASN A 52 -9.30 7.87 2.57
C ASN A 52 -8.37 7.86 1.33
N ASP A 53 -7.84 9.03 0.96
CA ASP A 53 -6.94 9.25 -0.17
C ASP A 53 -5.54 9.67 0.24
N ARG A 54 -5.30 9.91 1.53
CA ARG A 54 -3.95 10.16 2.06
C ARG A 54 -3.73 9.34 3.31
N GLY A 55 -2.48 9.22 3.73
CA GLY A 55 -2.17 8.51 4.96
C GLY A 55 -0.72 8.07 5.02
N VAL A 56 -0.48 6.97 5.72
CA VAL A 56 0.80 6.28 5.74
C VAL A 56 0.63 4.83 5.33
N LEU A 57 1.63 4.31 4.62
CA LEU A 57 1.80 2.89 4.40
C LEU A 57 2.80 2.36 5.41
N LEU A 58 2.39 1.30 6.10
CA LEU A 58 3.27 0.41 6.84
C LEU A 58 3.77 -0.65 5.87
N LEU A 59 5.09 -0.80 5.76
CA LEU A 59 5.74 -1.71 4.83
C LEU A 59 6.67 -2.62 5.62
N GLN A 60 6.45 -3.92 5.56
CA GLN A 60 7.29 -4.91 6.23
C GLN A 60 7.42 -6.15 5.33
N PRO A 61 8.27 -6.09 4.28
CA PRO A 61 8.49 -7.22 3.38
C PRO A 61 9.26 -8.37 4.07
N ALA A 62 10.03 -8.06 5.11
CA ALA A 62 10.80 -9.00 5.91
C ALA A 62 10.72 -8.65 7.41
N SER A 63 11.84 -8.60 8.14
CA SER A 63 11.87 -8.30 9.56
C SER A 63 11.67 -6.81 9.89
N THR A 64 12.21 -5.92 9.06
CA THR A 64 12.19 -4.47 9.32
C THR A 64 10.88 -3.81 8.91
N LEU A 65 10.33 -2.98 9.79
CA LEU A 65 9.16 -2.15 9.53
C LEU A 65 9.58 -0.76 9.04
N PHE A 66 8.94 -0.31 7.96
CA PHE A 66 9.11 0.99 7.36
C PHE A 66 7.77 1.74 7.30
N VAL A 67 7.86 3.07 7.30
CA VAL A 67 6.69 3.94 7.18
C VAL A 67 6.91 4.93 6.05
N ALA A 68 5.92 5.06 5.18
CA ALA A 68 5.94 6.02 4.08
C ALA A 68 4.62 6.79 3.98
N PRO A 69 4.62 8.14 4.04
CA PRO A 69 3.43 8.92 3.75
C PRO A 69 3.08 8.81 2.27
N TYR A 70 1.79 8.70 1.96
CA TYR A 70 1.32 8.57 0.59
C TYR A 70 0.13 9.51 0.30
N GLU A 71 -0.06 9.77 -0.98
CA GLU A 71 -1.29 10.35 -1.54
C GLU A 71 -1.78 9.46 -2.69
N LEU A 72 -3.09 9.19 -2.71
CA LEU A 72 -3.77 8.44 -3.76
C LEU A 72 -4.49 9.41 -4.70
N SER A 73 -4.44 9.07 -5.98
CA SER A 73 -5.33 9.63 -6.99
C SER A 73 -6.09 8.48 -7.65
N ARG A 74 -7.41 8.47 -7.47
CA ARG A 74 -8.34 7.46 -8.02
C ARG A 74 -8.81 7.80 -9.44
N THR A 75 -8.41 8.95 -9.96
CA THR A 75 -8.79 9.40 -11.29
C THR A 75 -7.77 8.88 -12.30
N ILE A 76 -7.92 7.61 -12.69
CA ILE A 76 -7.17 7.01 -13.80
C ILE A 76 -8.08 6.98 -15.02
N VAL A 77 -8.04 8.04 -15.81
CA VAL A 77 -8.90 8.21 -17.00
C VAL A 77 -8.07 8.29 -18.27
N ASP A 78 -8.66 7.83 -19.37
CA ASP A 78 -8.13 8.02 -20.70
C ASP A 78 -8.27 9.50 -21.12
N SER A 79 -7.18 10.11 -21.58
CA SER A 79 -7.16 11.54 -21.90
C SER A 79 -8.00 11.91 -23.11
N LYS A 80 -8.32 10.96 -24.00
CA LYS A 80 -9.12 11.20 -25.21
C LYS A 80 -10.61 10.98 -24.97
N THR A 81 -10.96 9.93 -24.22
CA THR A 81 -12.34 9.50 -24.02
C THR A 81 -12.93 9.85 -22.66
N GLY A 82 -12.10 10.25 -21.69
CA GLY A 82 -12.49 10.51 -20.30
C GLY A 82 -12.90 9.25 -19.52
N ARG A 83 -12.84 8.07 -20.14
CA ARG A 83 -13.28 6.82 -19.53
C ARG A 83 -12.27 6.32 -18.52
N GLN A 84 -12.75 5.74 -17.43
CA GLN A 84 -11.88 5.08 -16.45
C GLN A 84 -11.10 3.94 -17.12
N ARG A 85 -9.79 3.85 -16.84
CA ARG A 85 -8.91 2.83 -17.42
C ARG A 85 -8.58 1.77 -16.39
N ALA A 86 -8.63 0.52 -16.82
CA ALA A 86 -8.05 -0.57 -16.07
C ALA A 86 -6.52 -0.48 -16.08
N ILE A 87 -5.90 -0.98 -15.00
CA ILE A 87 -4.44 -1.02 -14.83
C ILE A 87 -4.01 -2.38 -14.32
N ILE A 88 -2.72 -2.66 -14.42
CA ILE A 88 -2.07 -3.71 -13.63
C ILE A 88 -1.35 -2.99 -12.50
N CYS A 89 -1.59 -3.40 -11.25
CA CYS A 89 -0.97 -2.79 -10.08
C CYS A 89 0.55 -3.07 -10.09
N ASP A 90 1.35 -2.03 -9.96
CA ASP A 90 2.82 -2.12 -9.94
C ASP A 90 3.36 -2.87 -8.71
N LEU A 91 2.55 -3.01 -7.65
CA LEU A 91 2.94 -3.69 -6.41
C LEU A 91 2.59 -5.18 -6.43
N CYS A 92 1.31 -5.52 -6.64
CA CYS A 92 0.81 -6.90 -6.51
C CYS A 92 0.46 -7.56 -7.83
N TYR A 93 0.71 -6.90 -8.97
CA TYR A 93 0.41 -7.40 -10.32
C TYR A 93 -1.05 -7.83 -10.51
N THR A 94 -1.95 -7.31 -9.67
CA THR A 94 -3.37 -7.57 -9.80
C THR A 94 -3.94 -6.58 -10.80
N TRP A 95 -4.61 -7.09 -11.83
CA TRP A 95 -5.42 -6.30 -12.74
C TRP A 95 -6.57 -5.65 -11.98
N GLN A 96 -6.70 -4.35 -12.11
CA GLN A 96 -7.73 -3.56 -11.46
C GLN A 96 -8.65 -2.93 -12.51
N PRO A 97 -9.97 -3.12 -12.40
CA PRO A 97 -10.90 -2.40 -13.25
C PRO A 97 -10.81 -0.90 -12.96
N GLY A 98 -11.26 -0.06 -13.89
CA GLY A 98 -11.19 1.39 -13.77
C GLY A 98 -11.84 1.96 -12.50
N SER A 99 -12.83 1.26 -11.91
CA SER A 99 -13.49 1.66 -10.67
C SER A 99 -12.62 1.50 -9.41
N ASN A 100 -11.59 0.64 -9.44
CA ASN A 100 -10.64 0.44 -8.34
C ASN A 100 -9.18 0.70 -8.76
N ALA A 101 -8.96 1.21 -9.97
CA ALA A 101 -7.65 1.66 -10.43
C ALA A 101 -7.29 2.96 -9.73
N ALA A 102 -6.07 3.05 -9.21
CA ALA A 102 -5.54 4.26 -8.63
C ALA A 102 -4.08 4.44 -9.01
N SER A 103 -3.54 5.57 -8.58
CA SER A 103 -2.10 5.78 -8.52
C SER A 103 -1.74 6.29 -7.14
N ILE A 104 -0.61 5.83 -6.64
CA ILE A 104 -0.06 6.22 -5.35
C ILE A 104 1.20 7.05 -5.59
N THR A 105 1.27 8.17 -4.90
CA THR A 105 2.39 9.10 -4.94
C THR A 105 3.08 9.16 -3.58
N PHE A 106 4.40 9.03 -3.61
CA PHE A 106 5.28 9.24 -2.47
C PHE A 106 6.12 10.48 -2.70
N THR A 107 6.45 11.19 -1.62
CA THR A 107 7.41 12.30 -1.67
C THR A 107 8.67 11.85 -0.97
N HIS A 108 9.77 11.78 -1.71
CA HIS A 108 11.06 11.38 -1.15
C HIS A 108 11.49 12.37 -0.05
N PRO A 109 12.01 11.88 1.09
CA PRO A 109 12.23 12.72 2.26
C PRO A 109 13.31 13.79 2.06
N ASP A 110 14.33 13.51 1.26
CA ASP A 110 15.54 14.36 1.19
C ASP A 110 15.43 15.43 0.10
N ASP A 111 15.10 15.04 -1.13
CA ASP A 111 15.08 15.90 -2.32
C ASP A 111 13.67 16.33 -2.76
N LYS A 112 12.63 15.88 -2.04
CA LYS A 112 11.21 16.18 -2.32
C LYS A 112 10.71 15.73 -3.69
N ARG A 113 11.44 14.85 -4.40
CA ARG A 113 10.95 14.30 -5.66
C ARG A 113 9.68 13.49 -5.42
N HIS A 114 8.74 13.57 -6.36
CA HIS A 114 7.52 12.77 -6.34
C HIS A 114 7.70 11.51 -7.17
N ILE A 115 7.40 10.36 -6.57
CA ILE A 115 7.49 9.05 -7.22
C ILE A 115 6.09 8.47 -7.23
N ARG A 116 5.62 8.05 -8.41
CA ARG A 116 4.26 7.63 -8.64
C ARG A 116 4.21 6.22 -9.23
N PHE A 117 3.29 5.41 -8.74
CA PHE A 117 3.02 4.06 -9.20
C PHE A 117 1.53 3.88 -9.47
N LEU A 118 1.16 3.01 -10.40
CA LEU A 118 -0.19 2.51 -10.57
C LEU A 118 -0.46 1.44 -9.50
N CYS A 119 -1.59 1.53 -8.82
CA CYS A 119 -1.88 0.64 -7.71
C CYS A 119 -3.37 0.31 -7.58
N CYS A 120 -3.67 -0.65 -6.72
CA CYS A 120 -5.04 -0.91 -6.26
C CYS A 120 -5.53 0.28 -5.42
N GLY A 121 -6.73 0.77 -5.70
CA GLY A 121 -7.33 1.89 -4.98
C GLY A 121 -7.69 1.56 -3.53
N ASP A 122 -7.84 0.29 -3.20
CA ASP A 122 -8.02 -0.21 -1.84
C ASP A 122 -6.70 -0.47 -1.11
N LEU A 123 -5.57 -0.51 -1.83
CA LEU A 123 -4.24 -0.89 -1.34
C LEU A 123 -4.22 -2.24 -0.59
N LYS A 124 -5.12 -3.17 -0.92
CA LYS A 124 -5.20 -4.51 -0.31
C LYS A 124 -4.25 -5.52 -0.95
N CYS A 125 -3.05 -5.07 -1.32
CA CYS A 125 -2.08 -5.83 -2.10
C CYS A 125 -1.75 -7.20 -1.48
N SER A 126 -1.52 -7.25 -0.16
CA SER A 126 -1.25 -8.50 0.57
C SER A 126 -2.40 -9.51 0.51
N GLN A 127 -3.65 -9.05 0.49
CA GLN A 127 -4.82 -9.91 0.33
C GLN A 127 -4.99 -10.36 -1.12
N HIS A 128 -4.67 -9.48 -2.09
CA HIS A 128 -4.81 -9.78 -3.51
C HIS A 128 -3.85 -10.88 -4.00
N VAL A 129 -2.60 -10.87 -3.52
CA VAL A 129 -1.62 -11.92 -3.89
C VAL A 129 -2.02 -13.31 -3.36
N ARG A 130 -2.84 -13.35 -2.31
CA ARG A 130 -3.40 -14.56 -1.69
C ARG A 130 -4.77 -14.97 -2.24
N THR A 131 -5.26 -14.30 -3.27
CA THR A 131 -6.59 -14.59 -3.87
C THR A 131 -7.77 -14.37 -2.89
N MET A 132 -7.60 -13.53 -1.87
CA MET A 132 -8.62 -13.31 -0.83
C MET A 132 -9.65 -12.23 -1.20
N THR A 133 -9.50 -11.57 -2.35
CA THR A 133 -10.41 -10.49 -2.79
C THR A 133 -11.06 -10.81 -4.12
N SER A 134 -12.26 -10.28 -4.35
CA SER A 134 -12.94 -10.38 -5.65
C SER A 134 -12.09 -9.84 -6.79
N ALA A 135 -11.38 -8.72 -6.58
CA ALA A 135 -10.46 -8.15 -7.56
C ALA A 135 -9.35 -9.13 -7.96
N SER A 136 -8.79 -9.86 -7.00
CA SER A 136 -7.76 -10.86 -7.31
C SER A 136 -8.29 -12.05 -8.11
N ILE A 137 -9.51 -12.53 -7.81
CA ILE A 137 -10.15 -13.60 -8.57
C ILE A 137 -10.36 -13.19 -10.03
N VAL A 138 -10.92 -12.00 -10.25
CA VAL A 138 -11.11 -11.44 -11.61
C VAL A 138 -9.78 -11.23 -12.32
N SER A 139 -8.75 -10.75 -11.61
CA SER A 139 -7.43 -10.57 -12.20
C SER A 139 -6.84 -11.87 -12.75
N ARG A 140 -7.08 -13.03 -12.12
CA ARG A 140 -6.51 -14.30 -12.59
C ARG A 140 -7.13 -14.76 -13.91
N SER A 141 -8.43 -14.53 -14.10
CA SER A 141 -9.07 -14.83 -15.39
C SER A 141 -8.58 -13.91 -16.50
N GLN A 142 -8.28 -12.64 -16.18
CA GLN A 142 -7.78 -11.67 -17.16
C GLN A 142 -6.31 -11.87 -17.54
N LEU A 143 -5.43 -12.06 -16.54
CA LEU A 143 -3.97 -12.09 -16.77
C LEU A 143 -3.42 -13.49 -17.09
N ARG A 144 -4.19 -14.56 -16.83
CA ARG A 144 -3.75 -15.96 -17.00
C ARG A 144 -2.38 -16.25 -16.36
N GLU A 145 -2.15 -15.67 -15.19
CA GLU A 145 -0.89 -15.82 -14.47
C GLU A 145 -0.77 -17.20 -13.83
N ASN A 146 0.34 -17.90 -14.10
CA ASN A 146 0.61 -19.25 -13.60
C ASN A 146 1.58 -19.26 -12.40
N LEU A 147 1.44 -18.32 -11.47
CA LEU A 147 2.17 -18.29 -10.20
C LEU A 147 1.29 -18.83 -9.07
N SER A 148 1.91 -19.52 -8.10
CA SER A 148 1.26 -19.88 -6.84
C SER A 148 0.96 -18.63 -5.99
N ASN A 149 0.19 -18.76 -4.91
CA ASN A 149 -0.02 -17.64 -3.99
C ASN A 149 1.29 -17.26 -3.29
N GLU A 150 2.11 -18.25 -2.94
CA GLU A 150 3.40 -18.12 -2.29
C GLU A 150 4.38 -17.33 -3.17
N ASP A 151 4.47 -17.66 -4.46
CA ASP A 151 5.34 -16.95 -5.41
C ASP A 151 4.89 -15.49 -5.61
N ARG A 152 3.56 -15.23 -5.58
CA ARG A 152 3.03 -13.87 -5.69
C ARG A 152 3.33 -13.05 -4.43
N VAL A 153 3.27 -13.67 -3.25
CA VAL A 153 3.69 -13.05 -2.00
C VAL A 153 5.17 -12.71 -2.05
N GLU A 154 6.02 -13.62 -2.54
CA GLU A 154 7.45 -13.36 -2.66
C GLU A 154 7.75 -12.21 -3.63
N ARG A 155 7.09 -12.19 -4.79
CA ARG A 155 7.18 -11.05 -5.71
C ARG A 155 6.71 -9.75 -5.07
N LEU A 156 5.65 -9.76 -4.25
CA LEU A 156 5.19 -8.56 -3.54
C LEU A 156 6.26 -8.07 -2.55
N LYS A 157 6.92 -8.96 -1.80
CA LYS A 157 8.02 -8.58 -0.91
C LYS A 157 9.18 -7.95 -1.66
N MET A 158 9.57 -8.53 -2.80
CA MET A 158 10.59 -7.97 -3.68
C MET A 158 10.18 -6.57 -4.14
N LYS A 159 8.95 -6.40 -4.64
CA LYS A 159 8.44 -5.10 -5.12
C LYS A 159 8.34 -4.05 -4.02
N ILE A 160 7.98 -4.45 -2.79
CA ILE A 160 7.98 -3.55 -1.63
C ILE A 160 9.41 -3.15 -1.24
N THR A 161 10.37 -4.07 -1.35
CA THR A 161 11.79 -3.77 -1.08
C THR A 161 12.31 -2.76 -2.09
N GLU A 162 12.08 -2.99 -3.39
CA GLU A 162 12.40 -2.02 -4.45
C GLU A 162 11.70 -0.67 -4.22
N LEU A 163 10.43 -0.68 -3.79
CA LEU A 163 9.68 0.54 -3.48
C LEU A 163 10.35 1.33 -2.34
N ILE A 164 10.68 0.66 -1.24
CA ILE A 164 11.32 1.26 -0.05
C ILE A 164 12.59 2.00 -0.43
N GLU A 165 13.44 1.37 -1.25
CA GLU A 165 14.68 1.96 -1.76
C GLU A 165 14.40 3.17 -2.64
N HIS A 166 13.47 3.07 -3.59
CA HIS A 166 13.15 4.19 -4.48
C HIS A 166 12.61 5.41 -3.74
N ILE A 167 11.72 5.20 -2.76
CA ILE A 167 11.05 6.29 -2.03
C ILE A 167 11.84 6.79 -0.82
N GLY A 168 12.98 6.17 -0.51
CA GLY A 168 13.79 6.51 0.66
C GLY A 168 13.01 6.33 1.96
N ALA A 169 12.18 5.28 2.05
CA ALA A 169 11.37 5.06 3.25
C ALA A 169 12.27 4.84 4.47
N ARG A 170 11.97 5.54 5.56
CA ARG A 170 12.79 5.45 6.77
C ARG A 170 12.53 4.13 7.48
N ASN A 171 13.61 3.47 7.87
CA ASN A 171 13.52 2.38 8.82
C ASN A 171 13.07 2.94 10.16
N THR A 172 12.40 2.10 10.94
CA THR A 172 12.02 2.44 12.30
C THR A 172 12.59 1.39 13.23
N THR A 173 13.48 1.82 14.12
CA THR A 173 13.94 0.99 15.23
C THR A 173 12.85 1.02 16.29
N ALA A 174 11.89 0.11 16.18
CA ALA A 174 10.88 -0.13 17.20
C ALA A 174 10.92 -1.59 17.63
#